data_AF-A0A2E0QWF4-F1
#
_entry.id   AF-A0A2E0QWF4-F1
#
_cell.length_a   1.000
_cell.length_b   1.000
_cell.length_c   1.000
_cell.angle_alpha   90.00
_cell.angle_beta   90.00
_cell.angle_gamma   90.00
#
_symmetry.space_group_name_H-M   'P 1'
#
loop_
_entity.id
_entity.type
_entity.pdbx_description
1 polymer ?
#
loop_
_entity_poly.entity_id
_entity_poly.type
_entity_poly.pdbx_seq_one_letter_code
_entity_poly.pdbx_strand_id
1 'polypeptide(L)'
;MESHEVLKEAFESPNTSPKEIASELGVSLSLVYKWAQPNSDSGSGSRNPLDRVSELVELTKHLEILEWLCTQCGGYFVRNPKSSCEQGYEVVPATHSIVQQFAGLLDVVSRAAQDNTIDPEESAQIRQVWDRLKAYCEGFVRCCEEGDFEQIQKELNV
;
A
#
# COMPACT_ATOMS: atom_id res chain seq x y z
N MET A 1 -0.05 -3.38 -12.64
CA MET A 1 -1.05 -2.45 -13.18
C MET A 1 -0.37 -1.10 -13.33
N GLU A 2 -0.34 -0.60 -14.55
CA GLU A 2 0.26 0.69 -14.91
C GLU A 2 -0.68 1.84 -14.52
N SER A 3 -0.15 3.05 -14.31
CA SER A 3 -0.93 4.20 -13.84
C SER A 3 -2.12 4.55 -14.75
N HIS A 4 -1.96 4.46 -16.06
CA HIS A 4 -3.01 4.74 -17.04
C HIS A 4 -4.13 3.68 -17.01
N GLU A 5 -3.84 2.44 -16.64
CA GLU A 5 -4.84 1.37 -16.49
C GLU A 5 -5.73 1.65 -15.28
N VAL A 6 -5.14 2.06 -14.15
CA VAL A 6 -5.89 2.48 -12.95
C VAL A 6 -6.88 3.59 -13.27
N LEU A 7 -6.42 4.60 -14.02
CA LEU A 7 -7.27 5.74 -14.40
C LEU A 7 -8.34 5.33 -15.40
N LYS A 8 -8.03 4.45 -16.34
CA LYS A 8 -9.01 3.92 -17.28
C LYS A 8 -10.15 3.22 -16.55
N GLU A 9 -9.83 2.31 -15.63
CA GLU A 9 -10.83 1.61 -14.81
C GLU A 9 -11.66 2.60 -13.97
N ALA A 10 -11.01 3.58 -13.34
CA ALA A 10 -11.69 4.60 -12.56
C ALA A 10 -12.67 5.44 -13.40
N PHE A 11 -12.34 5.73 -14.66
CA PHE A 11 -13.17 6.53 -15.56
C PHE A 11 -14.29 5.72 -16.24
N GLU A 12 -14.17 4.40 -16.26
CA GLU A 12 -15.19 3.46 -16.75
C GLU A 12 -16.15 2.99 -15.64
N SER A 13 -15.88 3.38 -14.38
CA SER A 13 -16.72 3.08 -13.22
C SER A 13 -18.14 3.63 -13.36
N PRO A 14 -19.19 2.89 -12.93
CA PRO A 14 -20.58 3.33 -13.06
C PRO A 14 -20.92 4.58 -12.23
N ASN A 15 -20.05 4.99 -11.31
CA ASN A 15 -20.31 6.08 -10.37
C ASN A 15 -19.89 7.46 -10.91
N THR A 16 -19.15 7.52 -12.02
CA THR A 16 -18.57 8.78 -12.52
C THR A 16 -18.38 8.73 -14.04
N SER A 17 -18.64 9.84 -14.74
CA SER A 17 -18.31 9.98 -16.17
C SER A 17 -17.05 10.82 -16.43
N PRO A 18 -16.30 10.58 -17.52
CA PRO A 18 -15.17 11.42 -17.92
C PRO A 18 -15.51 12.91 -18.08
N LYS A 19 -16.77 13.23 -18.41
CA LYS A 19 -17.27 14.60 -18.55
C LYS A 19 -17.38 15.31 -17.19
N GLU A 20 -17.92 14.62 -16.19
CA GLU A 20 -18.01 15.15 -14.83
C GLU A 20 -16.61 15.35 -14.25
N ILE A 21 -15.70 14.40 -14.43
CA ILE A 21 -14.30 14.51 -13.99
C ILE A 21 -13.63 15.74 -14.60
N ALA A 22 -13.78 15.93 -15.91
CA ALA A 22 -13.22 17.09 -16.60
C ALA A 22 -13.76 18.42 -16.03
N SER A 23 -15.06 18.48 -15.77
CA SER A 23 -15.72 19.66 -15.20
C SER A 23 -15.23 19.97 -13.78
N GLU A 24 -15.27 18.98 -12.89
CA GLU A 24 -14.92 19.15 -11.47
C GLU A 24 -13.42 19.44 -11.27
N LEU A 25 -12.55 18.84 -12.09
CA LEU A 25 -11.11 19.09 -12.03
C LEU A 25 -10.67 20.33 -12.82
N GLY A 26 -11.58 20.99 -13.56
CA GLY A 26 -11.26 22.16 -14.38
C GLY A 26 -10.30 21.87 -15.52
N VAL A 27 -10.35 20.67 -16.11
CA VAL A 27 -9.49 20.23 -17.21
C VAL A 27 -10.31 19.90 -18.46
N SER A 28 -9.65 19.78 -19.61
CA SER A 28 -10.35 19.40 -20.84
C SER A 28 -10.70 17.91 -20.86
N LEU A 29 -11.86 17.57 -21.44
CA LEU A 29 -12.28 16.18 -21.63
C LEU A 29 -11.25 15.36 -22.41
N SER A 30 -10.60 15.97 -23.41
CA SER A 30 -9.53 15.32 -24.17
C SER A 30 -8.32 14.98 -23.31
N LEU A 31 -8.00 15.78 -22.29
CA LEU A 31 -6.91 15.50 -21.36
C LEU A 31 -7.25 14.33 -20.44
N VAL A 32 -8.50 14.23 -19.96
CA VAL A 32 -8.98 13.08 -19.16
C VAL A 32 -8.83 11.78 -19.93
N TYR A 33 -9.28 11.73 -21.19
CA TYR A 33 -9.05 10.54 -22.02
C TYR A 33 -7.57 10.25 -22.27
N LYS A 34 -6.75 11.30 -22.43
CA LYS A 34 -5.31 11.14 -22.61
C LYS A 34 -4.63 10.53 -21.38
N TRP A 35 -5.11 10.82 -20.17
CA TRP A 35 -4.57 10.24 -18.93
C TRP A 35 -4.78 8.73 -18.80
N ALA A 36 -5.81 8.19 -19.44
CA ALA A 36 -6.13 6.76 -19.47
C ALA A 36 -5.43 6.00 -20.63
N GLN A 37 -4.50 6.64 -21.34
CA GLN A 37 -3.72 6.04 -22.42
C GLN A 37 -2.27 5.83 -21.99
N PRO A 38 -1.55 4.86 -22.59
CA PRO A 38 -0.11 4.71 -22.36
C PRO A 38 0.63 6.01 -22.67
N ASN A 39 1.60 6.35 -21.84
CA ASN A 39 2.47 7.49 -22.10
C ASN A 39 3.22 7.26 -23.41
N SER A 40 2.90 8.04 -24.44
CA SER A 40 3.79 8.25 -25.58
C SER A 40 4.85 9.27 -25.14
N ASP A 41 6.09 9.15 -25.63
CA ASP A 41 7.27 9.98 -25.28
C ASP A 41 7.11 11.51 -25.50
N SER A 42 5.90 11.98 -25.77
CA SER A 42 5.55 13.34 -26.16
C SER A 42 5.13 14.19 -24.96
N GLY A 43 6.12 14.69 -24.21
CA GLY A 43 6.05 15.93 -23.43
C GLY A 43 5.33 15.89 -22.06
N SER A 44 5.91 16.65 -21.11
CA SER A 44 5.44 16.85 -19.72
C SER A 44 3.95 17.25 -19.58
N GLY A 45 3.38 17.89 -20.61
CA GLY A 45 1.99 18.39 -20.61
C GLY A 45 0.91 17.31 -20.54
N SER A 46 1.22 16.04 -20.81
CA SER A 46 0.23 14.95 -20.81
C SER A 46 0.42 13.85 -19.80
N ARG A 47 1.41 13.94 -18.93
CA ARG A 47 1.55 12.99 -17.81
C ARG A 47 0.30 13.01 -16.95
N ASN A 48 -0.19 11.83 -16.61
CA ASN A 48 -1.37 11.67 -15.80
C ASN A 48 -1.09 12.05 -14.32
N PRO A 49 -2.13 12.31 -13.51
CA PRO A 49 -1.95 12.76 -12.14
C PRO A 49 -1.18 11.78 -11.25
N LEU A 50 -1.35 10.47 -11.44
CA LEU A 50 -0.65 9.44 -10.66
C LEU A 50 0.86 9.47 -10.95
N ASP A 51 1.24 9.57 -12.21
CA ASP A 51 2.65 9.67 -12.61
C ASP A 51 3.31 10.92 -12.04
N ARG A 52 2.59 12.05 -12.03
CA ARG A 52 3.10 13.32 -11.47
C ARG A 52 3.33 13.23 -9.97
N VAL A 53 2.41 12.60 -9.23
CA VAL A 53 2.58 12.38 -7.79
C VAL A 53 3.75 11.43 -7.53
N SER A 54 3.87 10.35 -8.31
CA SER A 54 5.00 9.41 -8.22
C SER A 54 6.35 10.12 -8.44
N GLU A 55 6.45 10.93 -9.50
CA GLU A 55 7.64 11.73 -9.79
C GLU A 55 7.94 12.75 -8.69
N LEU A 56 6.91 13.40 -8.14
CA LEU A 56 7.07 14.34 -7.02
C LEU A 56 7.66 13.64 -5.79
N VAL A 57 7.17 12.46 -5.43
CA VAL A 57 7.70 11.64 -4.33
C VAL A 57 9.14 11.22 -4.63
N GLU A 58 9.44 10.84 -5.87
CA GLU A 58 10.78 10.43 -6.26
C GLU A 58 11.79 11.59 -6.19
N LEU A 59 11.40 12.79 -6.62
CA LEU A 59 12.29 13.96 -6.62
C LEU A 59 12.49 14.52 -5.20
N THR A 60 11.43 14.55 -4.39
CA THR A 60 11.48 15.12 -3.03
C THR A 60 11.96 14.12 -1.98
N LYS A 61 11.87 12.82 -2.28
CA LYS A 61 12.07 11.71 -1.33
C LYS A 61 11.16 11.79 -0.10
N HIS A 62 10.06 12.54 -0.18
CA HIS A 62 9.17 12.79 0.94
C HIS A 62 7.93 11.89 0.85
N LEU A 63 7.95 10.77 1.58
CA LEU A 63 6.88 9.76 1.56
C LEU A 63 5.56 10.25 2.19
N GLU A 64 5.62 11.30 3.02
CA GLU A 64 4.44 11.91 3.65
C GLU A 64 3.39 12.37 2.63
N ILE A 65 3.77 12.62 1.37
CA ILE A 65 2.85 12.92 0.27
C ILE A 65 1.88 11.76 0.03
N LEU A 66 2.37 10.51 0.04
CA LEU A 66 1.54 9.32 -0.14
C LEU A 66 0.71 9.03 1.10
N GLU A 67 1.31 9.20 2.29
CA GLU A 67 0.60 9.04 3.56
C GLU A 67 -0.58 10.01 3.65
N TRP A 68 -0.36 11.29 3.30
CA TRP A 68 -1.42 12.29 3.25
C TRP A 68 -2.54 11.87 2.31
N LEU A 69 -2.23 11.42 1.09
CA LEU A 69 -3.25 10.92 0.14
C LEU A 69 -4.04 9.74 0.70
N CYS A 70 -3.37 8.76 1.31
CA CYS A 70 -4.03 7.62 1.94
C CYS A 70 -4.96 8.05 3.08
N THR A 71 -4.54 8.99 3.93
CA THR A 71 -5.36 9.48 5.06
C THR A 71 -6.63 10.19 4.60
N GLN A 72 -6.64 10.85 3.43
CA GLN A 72 -7.86 11.46 2.88
C GLN A 72 -8.95 10.43 2.56
N CYS A 73 -8.55 9.18 2.31
CA CYS A 73 -9.46 8.06 2.06
C CYS A 73 -9.71 7.20 3.31
N GLY A 74 -9.32 7.67 4.51
CA GLY A 74 -9.40 6.89 5.74
C GLY A 74 -8.42 5.71 5.80
N GLY A 75 -7.44 5.66 4.90
CA GLY A 75 -6.39 4.66 4.84
C GLY A 75 -5.06 5.15 5.41
N TYR A 76 -4.05 4.30 5.32
CA TYR A 76 -2.66 4.62 5.63
C TYR A 76 -1.78 3.93 4.58
N PHE A 77 -0.61 4.51 4.29
CA PHE A 77 0.36 3.88 3.41
C PHE A 77 1.24 2.92 4.23
N VAL A 78 1.32 1.66 3.82
CA VAL A 78 2.29 0.71 4.38
C VAL A 78 3.35 0.47 3.33
N ARG A 79 4.60 0.74 3.71
CA ARG A 79 5.73 0.42 2.85
C ARG A 79 5.92 -1.09 2.83
N ASN A 80 5.90 -1.66 1.64
CA ASN A 80 6.30 -3.05 1.46
C ASN A 80 7.73 -3.24 1.98
N PRO A 81 8.00 -4.26 2.79
CA PRO A 81 9.35 -4.53 3.27
C PRO A 81 10.24 -4.84 2.05
N LYS A 82 11.54 -4.51 2.17
CA LYS A 82 12.50 -4.94 1.14
C LYS A 82 12.50 -6.46 1.15
N SER A 83 12.19 -7.09 0.00
CA SER A 83 12.28 -8.54 -0.15
C SER A 83 13.71 -8.96 0.21
N SER A 84 13.87 -9.70 1.31
CA SER A 84 15.16 -10.27 1.72
C SER A 84 15.30 -11.71 1.23
N CYS A 85 14.61 -12.08 0.13
CA CYS A 85 14.66 -13.40 -0.49
C CYS A 85 15.96 -13.64 -1.27
N GLU A 86 17.12 -13.30 -0.70
CA GLU A 86 18.39 -13.68 -1.30
C GLU A 86 18.84 -15.10 -0.86
N GLN A 87 18.28 -15.66 0.23
CA GLN A 87 18.60 -17.02 0.69
C GLN A 87 17.39 -17.64 1.43
N GLY A 88 16.69 -18.56 0.77
CA GLY A 88 15.70 -19.51 1.33
C GLY A 88 14.80 -18.99 2.46
N TYR A 89 13.57 -18.60 2.13
CA TYR A 89 12.64 -18.08 3.13
C TYR A 89 11.91 -19.24 3.82
N GLU A 90 12.35 -19.64 5.02
CA GLU A 90 11.62 -20.62 5.84
C GLU A 90 10.29 -20.01 6.32
N VAL A 91 9.18 -20.48 5.75
CA VAL A 91 7.83 -19.95 5.97
C VAL A 91 7.28 -20.26 7.35
N VAL A 92 7.71 -21.38 7.95
CA VAL A 92 7.26 -21.78 9.29
C VAL A 92 7.75 -20.78 10.37
N PRO A 93 9.04 -20.40 10.43
CA PRO A 93 9.53 -19.31 11.28
C PRO A 93 8.83 -17.96 11.05
N ALA A 94 8.56 -17.61 9.79
CA ALA A 94 7.88 -16.35 9.46
C ALA A 94 6.43 -16.33 9.96
N THR A 95 5.72 -17.45 9.83
CA THR A 95 4.34 -17.60 10.35
C THR A 95 4.31 -17.50 11.87
N HIS A 96 5.25 -18.12 12.56
CA HIS A 96 5.37 -18.02 14.02
C HIS A 96 5.68 -16.59 14.48
N SER A 97 6.54 -15.87 13.74
CA SER A 97 6.83 -14.44 13.97
C SER A 97 5.60 -13.55 13.80
N ILE A 98 4.72 -13.83 12.82
CA ILE A 98 3.43 -13.12 12.66
C ILE A 98 2.56 -13.34 13.90
N VAL A 99 2.40 -14.58 14.34
CA VAL A 99 1.58 -14.93 15.50
C VAL A 99 2.12 -14.29 16.78
N GLN A 100 3.44 -14.25 16.97
CA GLN A 100 4.07 -13.57 18.11
C GLN A 100 3.87 -12.05 18.06
N GLN A 101 4.01 -11.42 16.90
CA GLN A 101 3.76 -9.99 16.74
C GLN A 101 2.28 -9.65 16.97
N PHE A 102 1.36 -10.51 16.53
CA PHE A 102 -0.07 -10.35 16.79
C PHE A 102 -0.41 -10.52 18.28
N ALA A 103 0.17 -11.52 18.94
CA ALA A 103 0.03 -11.71 20.39
C ALA A 103 0.58 -10.51 21.18
N GLY A 104 1.71 -9.96 20.76
CA GLY A 104 2.28 -8.75 21.36
C GLY A 104 1.38 -7.52 21.17
N LEU A 105 0.76 -7.35 20.00
CA LEU A 105 -0.23 -6.29 19.78
C LEU A 105 -1.44 -6.45 20.70
N LEU A 106 -1.97 -7.66 20.82
CA LEU A 106 -3.12 -7.96 21.70
C LEU A 106 -2.76 -7.72 23.18
N ASP A 107 -1.53 -8.02 23.61
CA ASP A 107 -1.06 -7.72 24.96
C ASP A 107 -1.03 -6.20 25.23
N VAL A 108 -0.47 -5.41 24.31
CA VAL A 108 -0.44 -3.94 24.42
C VAL A 108 -1.86 -3.37 24.48
N VAL A 109 -2.75 -3.81 23.59
CA VAL A 109 -4.16 -3.39 23.59
C VAL A 109 -4.87 -3.84 24.87
N SER A 110 -4.60 -5.05 25.35
CA SER A 110 -5.21 -5.55 26.59
C SER A 110 -4.75 -4.76 27.81
N ARG A 111 -3.49 -4.32 27.85
CA ARG A 111 -2.94 -3.49 28.93
C ARG A 111 -3.54 -2.08 28.91
N ALA A 112 -3.59 -1.45 27.73
CA ALA A 112 -4.23 -0.14 27.54
C ALA A 112 -5.77 -0.16 27.67
N ALA A 113 -6.38 -1.35 27.80
CA ALA A 113 -7.80 -1.50 28.10
C ALA A 113 -8.05 -1.73 29.60
N GLN A 114 -7.04 -2.11 30.39
CA GLN A 114 -7.19 -2.38 31.83
C GLN A 114 -7.40 -1.11 32.65
N ASP A 115 -6.94 0.03 32.16
CA ASP A 115 -7.13 1.36 32.76
C ASP A 115 -8.37 2.09 32.23
N ASN A 116 -9.14 1.46 31.32
CA ASN A 116 -10.32 2.02 30.64
C ASN A 116 -10.06 3.34 29.87
N THR A 117 -8.81 3.72 29.63
CA THR A 117 -8.46 4.95 28.92
C THR A 117 -7.16 4.77 28.15
N ILE A 118 -7.26 4.65 26.82
CA ILE A 118 -6.09 4.67 25.94
C ILE A 118 -5.57 6.11 25.86
N ASP A 119 -4.36 6.34 26.38
CA ASP A 119 -3.73 7.65 26.26
C ASP A 119 -3.16 7.89 24.83
N PRO A 120 -2.82 9.15 24.45
CA PRO A 120 -2.28 9.43 23.13
C PRO A 120 -0.96 8.70 22.81
N GLU A 121 -0.14 8.40 23.82
CA GLU A 121 1.14 7.70 23.67
C GLU A 121 0.91 6.19 23.41
N GLU A 122 0.01 5.57 24.16
CA GLU A 122 -0.43 4.18 23.95
C GLU A 122 -1.10 4.01 22.60
N SER A 123 -1.94 4.98 22.19
CA SER A 123 -2.53 4.98 20.85
C SER A 123 -1.45 5.00 19.76
N ALA A 124 -0.42 5.83 19.93
CA ALA A 124 0.71 5.88 19.00
C ALA A 124 1.52 4.57 18.99
N GLN A 125 1.74 3.95 20.16
CA GLN A 125 2.42 2.66 20.27
C GLN A 125 1.63 1.52 19.60
N ILE A 126 0.31 1.45 19.82
CA ILE A 126 -0.58 0.48 19.15
C ILE A 126 -0.50 0.66 17.64
N ARG A 127 -0.52 1.91 17.14
CA ARG A 127 -0.36 2.20 15.71
C ARG A 127 0.98 1.73 15.18
N GLN A 128 2.07 2.00 15.88
CA GLN A 128 3.42 1.59 15.47
C GLN A 128 3.54 0.05 15.36
N VAL A 129 3.03 -0.68 16.35
CA VAL A 129 3.06 -2.15 16.33
C VAL A 129 2.16 -2.69 15.21
N TRP A 130 0.98 -2.12 15.03
CA TRP A 130 0.06 -2.48 13.94
C TRP A 130 0.67 -2.23 12.56
N ASP A 131 1.31 -1.09 12.34
CA ASP A 131 1.96 -0.73 11.08
C ASP A 131 3.10 -1.69 10.74
N ARG A 132 3.91 -2.05 11.74
CA ARG A 132 4.97 -3.05 11.58
C ARG A 132 4.41 -4.43 11.21
N LEU A 133 3.35 -4.86 11.88
CA LEU A 133 2.71 -6.14 11.61
C LEU A 133 2.19 -6.20 10.16
N LYS A 134 1.49 -5.16 9.70
CA LYS A 134 0.98 -5.10 8.32
C LYS A 134 2.10 -5.15 7.29
N ALA A 135 3.17 -4.39 7.50
CA ALA A 135 4.34 -4.44 6.61
C ALA A 135 4.94 -5.84 6.57
N TYR A 136 5.05 -6.51 7.73
CA TYR A 136 5.59 -7.85 7.80
C TYR A 136 4.69 -8.90 7.11
N CYS A 137 3.37 -8.82 7.31
CA CYS A 137 2.40 -9.69 6.64
C CYS A 137 2.43 -9.51 5.11
N GLU A 138 2.51 -8.27 4.63
CA GLU A 138 2.62 -7.97 3.20
C GLU A 138 3.91 -8.55 2.61
N GLY A 139 5.03 -8.44 3.33
CA GLY A 139 6.29 -9.10 2.96
C GLY A 139 6.16 -10.60 2.85
N PHE A 140 5.50 -11.24 3.82
CA PHE A 140 5.26 -12.68 3.82
C PHE A 140 4.42 -13.13 2.61
N VAL A 141 3.32 -12.42 2.32
CA VAL A 141 2.45 -12.73 1.17
C VAL A 141 3.25 -12.61 -0.13
N ARG A 142 4.04 -11.55 -0.27
CA ARG A 142 4.90 -11.35 -1.44
C ARG A 142 5.96 -12.43 -1.59
N CYS A 143 6.60 -12.87 -0.51
CA CYS A 143 7.55 -14.00 -0.55
C CYS A 143 6.87 -15.29 -1.03
N CYS A 144 5.61 -15.53 -0.62
CA CYS A 144 4.82 -16.64 -1.12
C CYS A 144 4.50 -16.48 -2.62
N GLU A 145 4.06 -15.29 -3.05
CA GLU A 145 3.73 -15.00 -4.46
C GLU A 145 4.95 -15.06 -5.40
N GLU A 146 6.14 -14.67 -4.92
CA GLU A 146 7.40 -14.68 -5.68
C GLU A 146 8.03 -16.08 -5.83
N GLY A 147 7.45 -17.13 -5.22
CA GLY A 147 7.68 -18.51 -5.64
C GLY A 147 8.38 -19.46 -4.67
N ASP A 148 8.35 -19.23 -3.34
CA ASP A 148 8.90 -20.19 -2.37
C ASP A 148 7.91 -21.32 -1.97
N PHE A 149 6.79 -21.49 -2.69
CA PHE A 149 5.79 -22.51 -2.36
C PHE A 149 6.30 -23.96 -2.43
N GLU A 150 7.28 -24.27 -3.29
CA GLU A 150 7.86 -25.62 -3.37
C GLU A 150 8.64 -26.01 -2.10
N GLN A 151 9.27 -25.02 -1.44
CA GLN A 151 10.05 -25.24 -0.23
C GLN A 151 9.12 -25.38 0.99
N ILE A 152 8.04 -24.59 1.04
CA ILE A 152 6.94 -24.72 2.01
C ILE A 152 6.29 -26.10 1.95
N GLN A 153 6.02 -26.61 0.74
CA GLN A 153 5.38 -27.91 0.55
C GLN A 153 6.29 -29.08 0.96
N LYS A 154 7.61 -28.94 0.80
CA LYS A 154 8.60 -29.94 1.26
C LYS A 154 8.75 -29.97 2.79
N GLU A 155 8.57 -28.84 3.47
CA GLU A 155 8.63 -28.78 4.94
C GLU A 155 7.30 -29.16 5.62
N LEU A 156 6.16 -28.92 4.96
CA LEU A 156 4.83 -29.31 5.46
C LEU A 156 4.47 -30.77 5.20
N ASN A 157 5.17 -31.45 4.28
CA ASN A 157 5.08 -32.88 4.11
C ASN A 157 6.11 -33.58 5.00
N VAL A 158 5.65 -34.00 6.18
CA VAL A 158 6.22 -35.14 6.93
C VAL A 158 6.29 -36.37 6.02
#